data_AF-A0A961I038-F1
#
_entry.id   AF-A0A961I038-F1
#
_cell.length_a   1.000
_cell.length_b   1.000
_cell.length_c   1.000
_cell.angle_alpha   90.00
_cell.angle_beta   90.00
_cell.angle_gamma   90.00
#
_symmetry.space_group_name_H-M   'P 1'
#
loop_
_entity.id
_entity.type
_entity.pdbx_description
1 polymer ?
#
loop_
_entity_poly.entity_id
_entity_poly.type
_entity_poly.pdbx_seq_one_letter_code
_entity_poly.pdbx_strand_id
1 'polypeptide(L)'
;MLQDVATAGITGSEWLRHPPSGWLPVLEISVKGLVALKTRPENHLASVGVGQIKEKFGRLRLYASAIGNRRLQAAVAQICAWAELCCENRCMMTGMPGTLRQGDWLLTLSDEARELQVSDPDTFAARLYPPCPDHR
;
A
#
# COMPACT_ATOMS: atom_id res chain seq x y z
N MET A 1 8.94 -5.04 -6.19
CA MET A 1 7.62 -5.26 -5.56
C MET A 1 6.78 -6.28 -6.30
N LEU A 2 6.24 -5.99 -7.51
CA LEU A 2 5.31 -6.92 -8.19
C LEU A 2 5.96 -8.27 -8.58
N GLN A 3 7.20 -8.23 -9.05
CA GLN A 3 7.96 -9.43 -9.43
C GLN A 3 8.22 -10.33 -8.22
N ASP A 4 8.55 -9.76 -7.06
CA ASP A 4 8.81 -10.50 -5.82
C ASP A 4 7.57 -11.26 -5.32
N VAL A 5 6.39 -10.66 -5.48
CA VAL A 5 5.09 -11.27 -5.12
C VAL A 5 4.81 -12.48 -5.99
N ALA A 6 4.96 -12.33 -7.31
CA ALA A 6 4.74 -13.40 -8.26
C ALA A 6 5.73 -14.57 -8.06
N THR A 7 7.02 -14.27 -7.87
CA THR A 7 8.06 -15.28 -7.61
C THR A 7 7.82 -16.04 -6.30
N ALA A 8 7.27 -15.38 -5.27
CA ALA A 8 6.92 -16.02 -4.00
C ALA A 8 5.64 -16.89 -4.06
N GLY A 9 4.95 -16.92 -5.20
CA GLY A 9 3.68 -17.62 -5.37
C GLY A 9 2.52 -16.95 -4.60
N ILE A 10 2.62 -15.65 -4.32
CA ILE A 10 1.51 -14.86 -3.76
C ILE A 10 0.61 -14.43 -4.91
N THR A 11 -0.70 -14.68 -4.77
CA THR A 11 -1.68 -14.30 -5.79
C THR A 11 -2.13 -12.84 -5.64
N GLY A 12 -2.67 -12.25 -6.71
CA GLY A 12 -3.29 -10.92 -6.65
C GLY A 12 -2.33 -9.74 -6.69
N SER A 13 -1.13 -9.92 -7.24
CA SER A 13 -0.13 -8.84 -7.38
C SER A 13 -0.65 -7.63 -8.17
N GLU A 14 -1.58 -7.84 -9.09
CA GLU A 14 -2.22 -6.80 -9.90
C GLU A 14 -2.95 -5.74 -9.07
N TRP A 15 -3.40 -6.10 -7.86
CA TRP A 15 -4.08 -5.20 -6.95
C TRP A 15 -3.15 -4.20 -6.26
N LEU A 16 -1.82 -4.35 -6.40
CA LEU A 16 -0.83 -3.45 -5.82
C LEU A 16 -0.45 -2.30 -6.77
N ARG A 17 -1.17 -2.13 -7.88
CA ARG A 17 -0.90 -1.10 -8.90
C ARG A 17 -1.51 0.24 -8.50
N HIS A 18 -0.86 1.31 -8.95
CA HIS A 18 -1.31 2.70 -8.80
C HIS A 18 -1.65 3.18 -7.37
N PRO A 19 -0.89 2.81 -6.31
CA PRO A 19 -1.07 3.47 -5.03
C PRO A 19 -0.61 4.92 -5.10
N PRO A 20 -1.09 5.78 -4.18
CA PRO A 20 -0.46 7.07 -3.95
C PRO A 20 1.04 6.91 -3.72
N SER A 21 1.84 7.75 -4.36
CA SER A 21 3.32 7.68 -4.36
C SER A 21 3.90 7.68 -2.94
N GLY A 22 3.34 8.49 -2.04
CA GLY A 22 3.75 8.56 -0.64
C GLY A 22 3.52 7.26 0.15
N TRP A 23 2.69 6.35 -0.33
CA TRP A 23 2.42 5.06 0.32
C TRP A 23 3.24 3.91 -0.25
N LEU A 24 3.94 4.10 -1.38
CA LEU A 24 4.76 3.06 -2.00
C LEU A 24 5.74 2.40 -1.02
N PRO A 25 6.53 3.14 -0.20
CA PRO A 25 7.47 2.50 0.73
C PRO A 25 6.79 1.60 1.77
N VAL A 26 5.59 1.97 2.24
CA VAL A 26 4.81 1.18 3.22
C VAL A 26 4.32 -0.11 2.56
N LEU A 27 3.81 -0.02 1.32
CA LEU A 27 3.38 -1.19 0.55
C LEU A 27 4.55 -2.12 0.23
N GLU A 28 5.71 -1.60 -0.14
CA GLU A 28 6.90 -2.40 -0.40
C GLU A 28 7.35 -3.20 0.83
N ILE A 29 7.36 -2.57 2.02
CA ILE A 29 7.69 -3.26 3.28
C ILE A 29 6.62 -4.31 3.60
N SER A 30 5.34 -3.99 3.43
CA SER A 30 4.24 -4.91 3.66
C SER A 30 4.36 -6.16 2.77
N VAL A 31 4.63 -5.95 1.48
CA VAL A 31 4.84 -7.01 0.49
C VAL A 31 6.05 -7.87 0.85
N LYS A 32 7.19 -7.25 1.22
CA LYS A 32 8.37 -7.99 1.70
C LYS A 32 8.03 -8.86 2.92
N GLY A 33 7.21 -8.35 3.84
CA GLY A 33 6.70 -9.10 4.99
C GLY A 33 5.86 -10.31 4.56
N LEU A 34 4.94 -10.14 3.61
CA LEU A 34 4.11 -11.23 3.08
C LEU A 34 4.96 -12.30 2.38
N VAL A 35 5.92 -11.89 1.55
CA VAL A 35 6.88 -12.79 0.90
C VAL A 35 7.66 -13.57 1.94
N ALA A 36 8.22 -12.89 2.95
CA ALA A 36 9.00 -13.52 4.00
C ALA A 36 8.18 -14.48 4.88
N LEU A 37 6.86 -14.29 5.01
CA LEU A 37 5.97 -15.24 5.67
C LEU A 37 5.69 -16.46 4.78
N LYS A 38 5.42 -16.23 3.50
CA LYS A 38 5.06 -17.29 2.53
C LYS A 38 6.23 -18.25 2.26
N THR A 39 7.46 -17.75 2.28
CA THR A 39 8.67 -18.54 1.97
C THR A 39 9.20 -19.35 3.15
N ARG A 40 8.61 -19.23 4.34
CA ARG A 40 9.03 -20.05 5.49
C ARG A 40 8.71 -21.53 5.27
N PRO A 41 9.60 -22.46 5.68
CA PRO A 41 9.39 -23.89 5.50
C PRO A 41 8.05 -24.40 6.04
N GLU A 42 7.62 -23.91 7.20
CA GLU A 42 6.35 -24.31 7.83
C GLU A 42 5.09 -23.84 7.07
N ASN A 43 5.24 -22.91 6.12
CA ASN A 43 4.16 -22.33 5.33
C ASN A 43 4.21 -22.75 3.84
N HIS A 44 5.05 -23.73 3.47
CA HIS A 44 5.23 -24.10 2.06
C HIS A 44 3.92 -24.53 1.37
N LEU A 45 3.02 -25.24 2.07
CA LEU A 45 1.68 -25.63 1.56
C LEU A 45 0.60 -24.55 1.74
N ALA A 46 0.93 -23.45 2.42
CA ALA A 46 -0.03 -22.38 2.64
C ALA A 46 -0.19 -21.51 1.40
N SER A 47 -1.39 -20.97 1.22
CA SER A 47 -1.69 -19.95 0.21
C SER A 47 -1.74 -18.58 0.88
N VAL A 48 -1.14 -17.58 0.22
CA VAL A 48 -1.20 -16.18 0.62
C VAL A 48 -1.60 -15.39 -0.61
N GLY A 49 -2.55 -14.47 -0.48
CA GLY A 49 -3.04 -13.67 -1.59
C GLY A 49 -3.34 -12.24 -1.18
N VAL A 50 -3.15 -11.31 -2.10
CA VAL A 50 -3.61 -9.92 -2.00
C VAL A 50 -4.92 -9.80 -2.75
N GLY A 51 -5.98 -9.36 -2.07
CA GLY A 51 -7.28 -9.17 -2.68
C GLY A 51 -7.48 -7.77 -3.26
N GLN A 52 -6.99 -6.74 -2.55
CA GLN A 52 -7.20 -5.35 -2.97
C GLN A 52 -6.32 -4.37 -2.16
N ILE A 53 -5.98 -3.23 -2.75
CA ILE A 53 -5.68 -2.00 -2.00
C ILE A 53 -6.78 -0.96 -2.24
N LYS A 54 -7.18 -0.23 -1.20
CA LYS A 54 -8.10 0.92 -1.32
C LYS A 54 -7.58 2.11 -0.54
N GLU A 55 -7.86 3.30 -1.06
CA GLU A 55 -7.94 4.50 -0.23
C GLU A 55 -9.31 4.51 0.46
N LYS A 56 -9.32 4.77 1.77
CA LYS A 56 -10.55 5.02 2.51
C LYS A 56 -10.31 6.03 3.63
N PHE A 57 -10.95 7.19 3.54
CA PHE A 57 -10.86 8.29 4.52
C PHE A 57 -9.42 8.79 4.74
N GLY A 58 -8.64 8.95 3.67
CA GLY A 58 -7.25 9.39 3.72
C GLY A 58 -6.28 8.32 4.21
N ARG A 59 -6.70 7.05 4.26
CA ARG A 59 -5.91 5.91 4.76
C ARG A 59 -5.80 4.79 3.74
N LEU A 60 -4.71 4.04 3.82
CA LEU A 60 -4.52 2.81 3.06
C LEU A 60 -5.30 1.65 3.72
N ARG A 61 -6.08 0.93 2.93
CA ARG A 61 -6.62 -0.39 3.28
C ARG A 61 -5.96 -1.44 2.41
N LEU A 62 -5.07 -2.23 3.00
CA LEU A 62 -4.48 -3.42 2.38
C LEU A 62 -5.32 -4.64 2.76
N TYR A 63 -5.93 -5.27 1.77
CA TYR A 63 -6.65 -6.53 1.94
C TYR A 63 -5.76 -7.67 1.46
N ALA A 64 -5.15 -8.39 2.40
CA ALA A 64 -4.44 -9.64 2.15
C ALA A 64 -5.00 -10.74 3.06
N SER A 65 -4.90 -11.98 2.61
CA SER A 65 -5.41 -13.16 3.32
C SER A 65 -4.50 -14.36 3.15
N ALA A 66 -4.68 -15.35 4.02
CA ALA A 66 -3.95 -16.61 3.94
C ALA A 66 -4.84 -17.81 4.27
N ILE A 67 -4.59 -18.91 3.57
CA ILE A 67 -5.13 -20.24 3.86
C ILE A 67 -3.97 -21.09 4.38
N GLY A 68 -4.10 -21.61 5.59
CA GLY A 68 -3.05 -22.37 6.26
C GLY A 68 -3.24 -22.36 7.78
N ASN A 69 -2.13 -22.37 8.52
CA ASN A 69 -2.19 -22.35 9.98
C ASN A 69 -2.64 -20.98 10.53
N ARG A 70 -3.20 -20.97 11.75
CA ARG A 70 -3.71 -19.75 12.40
C ARG A 70 -2.63 -18.69 12.65
N ARG A 71 -1.38 -19.09 12.86
CA ARG A 71 -0.28 -18.14 13.09
C ARG A 71 0.02 -17.32 11.83
N LEU A 72 0.02 -17.96 10.66
CA LEU A 72 0.17 -17.29 9.38
C LEU A 72 -0.97 -16.30 9.15
N GLN A 73 -2.22 -16.70 9.38
CA GLN A 73 -3.39 -15.83 9.23
C GLN A 73 -3.29 -14.60 10.13
N ALA A 74 -2.92 -14.78 11.39
CA ALA A 74 -2.71 -13.68 12.33
C ALA A 74 -1.57 -12.75 11.88
N ALA A 75 -0.45 -13.30 11.38
CA ALA A 75 0.68 -12.51 10.90
C ALA A 75 0.33 -11.68 9.65
N VAL A 76 -0.43 -12.25 8.70
CA VAL A 76 -0.93 -11.51 7.54
C VAL A 76 -1.87 -10.37 7.98
N ALA A 77 -2.78 -10.64 8.92
CA ALA A 77 -3.65 -9.59 9.46
C ALA A 77 -2.87 -8.47 10.17
N GLN A 78 -1.80 -8.81 10.89
CA GLN A 78 -0.91 -7.83 11.53
C GLN A 78 -0.21 -6.93 10.50
N ILE A 79 0.26 -7.49 9.38
CA ILE A 79 0.88 -6.71 8.30
C ILE A 79 -0.14 -5.72 7.70
N CYS A 80 -1.36 -6.18 7.43
CA CYS A 80 -2.42 -5.30 6.91
C CYS A 80 -2.74 -4.14 7.87
N ALA A 81 -2.87 -4.44 9.17
CA ALA A 81 -3.12 -3.42 10.19
C ALA A 81 -1.95 -2.44 10.35
N TRP A 82 -0.71 -2.95 10.32
CA TRP A 82 0.49 -2.13 10.35
C TRP A 82 0.54 -1.16 9.16
N ALA A 83 0.27 -1.64 7.95
CA ALA A 83 0.26 -0.82 6.75
C ALA A 83 -0.75 0.33 6.85
N GLU A 84 -1.96 0.04 7.35
CA GLU A 84 -3.00 1.05 7.58
C GLU A 84 -2.54 2.13 8.58
N LEU A 85 -1.99 1.71 9.73
CA LEU A 85 -1.49 2.63 10.77
C LEU A 85 -0.35 3.52 10.25
N CYS A 86 0.57 2.95 9.45
CA CYS A 86 1.69 3.69 8.87
C CYS A 86 1.26 4.75 7.84
N CYS A 87 0.03 4.69 7.34
CA CYS A 87 -0.52 5.62 6.36
C CYS A 87 -1.45 6.68 6.98
N GLU A 88 -1.88 6.54 8.23
CA GLU A 88 -2.90 7.42 8.86
C GLU A 88 -2.53 8.91 8.82
N ASN A 89 -1.28 9.25 9.15
CA ASN A 89 -0.77 10.63 9.16
C ASN A 89 0.32 10.86 8.11
N ARG A 90 0.28 10.07 7.03
CA ARG A 90 1.29 10.11 5.97
C ARG A 90 0.73 10.83 4.74
N CYS A 91 1.44 11.86 4.30
CA CYS A 91 1.16 12.56 3.06
C CYS A 91 1.10 11.57 1.90
N MET A 92 -0.03 11.55 1.20
CA MET A 92 -0.27 10.61 0.10
C MET A 92 0.64 10.86 -1.10
N MET A 93 1.17 12.07 -1.26
CA MET A 93 2.09 12.44 -2.35
C MET A 93 3.57 12.25 -1.96
N THR A 94 3.99 12.75 -0.80
CA THR A 94 5.42 12.79 -0.45
C THR A 94 5.87 11.66 0.47
N GLY A 95 4.93 11.01 1.16
CA GLY A 95 5.24 10.04 2.21
C GLY A 95 5.73 10.67 3.52
N MET A 96 5.86 12.00 3.61
CA MET A 96 6.20 12.72 4.84
C MET A 96 4.98 12.88 5.75
N PRO A 97 5.11 13.36 7.00
CA PRO A 97 3.95 13.69 7.82
C PRO A 97 2.96 14.61 7.07
N GLY A 98 1.68 14.31 7.16
CA GLY A 98 0.60 15.06 6.52
C GLY A 98 -0.59 15.23 7.45
N THR A 99 -1.48 16.14 7.09
CA THR A 99 -2.70 16.43 7.85
C THR A 99 -3.93 16.25 6.96
N LEU A 100 -4.94 15.57 7.48
CA LEU A 100 -6.28 15.55 6.91
C LEU A 100 -6.97 16.87 7.28
N ARG A 101 -7.24 17.73 6.30
CA ARG A 101 -7.87 19.05 6.52
C ARG A 101 -9.38 18.95 6.33
N GLN A 102 -10.14 19.68 7.13
CA GLN A 102 -11.59 19.71 7.02
C GLN A 102 -12.04 20.45 5.75
N GLY A 103 -13.07 19.95 5.07
CA GLY A 103 -13.71 20.61 3.92
C GLY A 103 -13.10 20.30 2.56
N ASP A 104 -11.91 19.72 2.50
CA ASP A 104 -11.29 19.24 1.26
C ASP A 104 -11.61 17.76 1.01
N TRP A 105 -11.33 17.28 -0.21
CA TRP A 105 -11.31 15.83 -0.51
C TRP A 105 -10.43 15.10 0.53
N LEU A 106 -10.81 13.89 0.93
CA LEU A 106 -10.22 13.12 2.04
C LEU A 106 -8.79 12.66 1.75
N LEU A 107 -7.86 13.60 1.59
CA LEU A 107 -6.45 13.37 1.34
C LEU A 107 -5.64 13.87 2.53
N THR A 108 -4.82 12.99 3.09
CA THR A 108 -3.79 13.40 4.06
C THR A 108 -2.63 13.98 3.28
N LEU A 109 -2.38 15.29 3.41
CA LEU A 109 -1.37 16.02 2.62
C LEU A 109 -0.45 16.86 3.53
N SER A 110 0.84 16.94 3.18
CA SER A 110 1.75 17.96 3.71
C SER A 110 1.34 19.36 3.22
N ASP A 111 1.87 20.42 3.84
CA ASP A 111 1.59 21.80 3.40
C ASP A 111 2.04 22.02 1.95
N GLU A 112 3.24 21.58 1.60
CA GLU A 112 3.79 21.66 0.23
C GLU A 112 2.89 20.96 -0.80
N ALA A 113 2.38 19.77 -0.45
CA ALA A 113 1.48 19.02 -1.32
C ALA A 113 0.13 19.73 -1.47
N ARG A 114 -0.34 20.40 -0.41
CA ARG A 114 -1.57 21.18 -0.44
C ARG A 114 -1.42 22.43 -1.29
N GLU A 115 -0.31 23.16 -1.14
CA GLU A 115 0.01 24.32 -1.96
C GLU A 115 0.05 23.93 -3.44
N LEU A 116 0.76 22.84 -3.77
CA LEU A 116 0.81 22.34 -5.14
C LEU A 116 -0.57 21.95 -5.67
N GLN A 117 -1.40 21.29 -4.87
CA GLN A 117 -2.77 20.94 -5.24
C GLN A 117 -3.61 22.18 -5.63
N VAL A 118 -3.41 23.32 -4.96
CA VAL A 118 -4.11 24.57 -5.28
C VAL A 118 -3.50 25.25 -6.50
N SER A 119 -2.17 25.36 -6.56
CA SER A 119 -1.49 26.15 -7.58
C SER A 119 -1.38 25.46 -8.93
N ASP A 120 -1.23 24.13 -8.93
CA ASP A 120 -1.05 23.29 -10.12
C ASP A 120 -1.65 21.88 -9.89
N PRO A 121 -2.98 21.75 -10.04
CA PRO A 121 -3.69 20.50 -9.82
C PRO A 121 -3.23 19.34 -10.72
N ASP A 122 -2.77 19.64 -11.94
CA ASP A 122 -2.34 18.64 -12.91
C ASP A 122 -0.99 18.03 -12.50
N THR A 123 -0.02 18.87 -12.12
CA THR A 123 1.26 18.40 -11.57
C THR A 123 1.05 17.66 -10.25
N PHE A 124 0.14 18.12 -9.41
CA PHE A 124 -0.23 17.42 -8.17
C PHE A 124 -0.76 16.00 -8.48
N ALA A 125 -1.73 15.87 -9.39
CA ALA A 125 -2.30 14.58 -9.76
C ALA A 125 -1.24 13.62 -10.32
N ALA A 126 -0.36 14.11 -11.20
CA ALA A 126 0.73 13.33 -11.77
C ALA A 126 1.76 12.88 -10.73
N ARG A 127 2.01 13.67 -9.67
CA ARG A 127 2.91 13.28 -8.58
C ARG A 127 2.25 12.37 -7.56
N LEU A 128 0.95 12.55 -7.31
CA LEU A 128 0.18 11.72 -6.39
C LEU A 128 0.04 10.30 -6.96
N TYR A 129 -0.32 10.19 -8.24
CA TYR A 129 -0.46 8.92 -8.96
C TYR A 129 0.48 8.92 -10.17
N PRO A 130 1.78 8.66 -9.97
CA PRO A 130 2.72 8.59 -11.08
C PRO A 130 2.30 7.49 -12.06
N PRO A 131 2.50 7.71 -13.37
CA PRO A 131 2.23 6.69 -14.37
C PRO A 131 3.00 5.42 -14.02
N CYS A 132 2.32 4.28 -14.02
CA CYS A 132 2.99 2.99 -13.87
C CYS A 132 3.88 2.80 -15.11
N PRO A 133 5.17 2.47 -14.97
CA PRO A 133 5.98 2.11 -16.11
C PRO A 133 5.30 0.97 -16.86
N ASP A 134 5.15 1.11 -18.18
CA ASP A 134 4.69 0.04 -19.05
C ASP A 134 5.70 -1.11 -18.96
N HIS A 135 5.35 -2.16 -18.23
CA HIS A 135 6.08 -3.41 -18.27
C HIS A 135 5.61 -4.17 -19.51
N ARG A 136 6.22 -3.86 -20.66
CA ARG A 136 6.24 -4.77 -21.82
C ARG A 136 7.15 -5.95 -21.54
#